data_AF-A0A2R9AWP1-F1
#
_entry.id   AF-A0A2R9AWP1-F1
#
_cell.length_a   1.000
_cell.length_b   1.000
_cell.length_c   1.000
_cell.angle_alpha   90.00
_cell.angle_beta   90.00
_cell.angle_gamma   90.00
#
_symmetry.space_group_name_H-M   'P 1'
#
loop_
_entity.id
_entity.type
_entity.pdbx_description
1 polymer ?
#
loop_
_entity_poly.entity_id
_entity_poly.type
_entity_poly.pdbx_seq_one_letter_code
_entity_poly.pdbx_strand_id
1 'polypeptide(L)' 'VGFVKVVKNKAYFKRYQGKTDYYAQKRLVMQDKNKYSTPKYRMIVRVTNRDIICQIA' A
#
# COMPACT_ATOMS: atom_id res chain seq x y z
N VAL A 1 -33.47 -17.27 14.83
CA VAL A 1 -32.08 -17.11 14.35
C VAL A 1 -32.14 -16.76 12.87
N GLY A 2 -31.69 -15.57 12.48
CA GLY A 2 -31.98 -14.99 11.16
C GLY A 2 -31.27 -15.72 10.01
N PHE A 3 -32.02 -16.11 8.99
CA PHE A 3 -31.55 -16.75 7.74
C PHE A 3 -30.90 -15.73 6.79
N VAL A 4 -29.83 -15.07 7.22
CA VAL A 4 -29.11 -14.10 6.38
C VAL A 4 -27.78 -14.68 5.92
N LYS A 5 -27.52 -14.61 4.60
CA LYS A 5 -26.26 -15.05 4.01
C LYS A 5 -25.09 -14.23 4.56
N VAL A 6 -24.11 -14.89 5.15
CA VAL A 6 -22.89 -14.26 5.67
C VAL A 6 -22.01 -13.79 4.50
N VAL A 7 -22.00 -12.47 4.25
CA VAL A 7 -21.23 -11.85 3.16
C VAL A 7 -19.73 -11.78 3.49
N LYS A 8 -19.38 -11.46 4.74
CA LYS A 8 -17.99 -11.39 5.23
C LYS A 8 -17.48 -12.77 5.66
N ASN A 9 -17.37 -13.69 4.71
CA ASN A 9 -16.92 -15.06 4.94
C ASN A 9 -15.39 -15.20 4.82
N LYS A 10 -14.85 -16.39 5.09
CA LYS A 10 -13.40 -16.67 5.01
C LYS A 10 -12.80 -16.37 3.62
N ALA A 11 -13.58 -16.51 2.55
CA ALA A 11 -13.15 -16.22 1.19
C ALA A 11 -13.06 -14.71 0.92
N TYR A 12 -13.96 -13.91 1.50
CA TYR A 12 -13.97 -12.45 1.42
C TYR A 12 -12.66 -11.85 1.96
N PHE A 13 -12.23 -12.25 3.16
CA PHE A 13 -11.01 -11.73 3.79
C PHE A 13 -9.72 -12.11 3.04
N LYS A 14 -9.71 -13.23 2.30
CA LYS A 14 -8.56 -13.61 1.45
C LYS A 14 -8.38 -12.72 0.22
N ARG A 15 -9.42 -11.99 -0.21
CA ARG A 15 -9.43 -11.15 -1.42
C ARG A 15 -9.40 -9.65 -1.11
N TYR A 16 -9.42 -9.27 0.16
CA TYR A 16 -9.45 -7.88 0.58
C TYR A 16 -8.08 -7.22 0.32
N GLN A 17 -8.02 -6.30 -0.64
CA GLN A 17 -6.84 -5.52 -0.98
C GLN A 17 -7.04 -4.07 -0.53
N GLY A 18 -6.17 -3.58 0.35
CA GLY A 18 -6.25 -2.23 0.91
C GLY A 18 -4.96 -1.77 1.58
N LYS A 19 -3.81 -2.22 1.08
CA LYS A 19 -2.52 -1.98 1.74
C LYS A 19 -1.82 -0.69 1.29
N THR A 20 -2.21 -0.12 0.16
CA THR A 20 -1.47 0.97 -0.49
C THR A 20 -2.38 2.16 -0.77
N ASP A 21 -2.02 3.33 -0.24
CA ASP A 21 -2.62 4.59 -0.66
C ASP A 21 -1.97 5.05 -2.00
N TYR A 22 -2.69 4.80 -3.09
CA TYR A 22 -2.24 5.16 -4.43
C TYR A 22 -2.21 6.68 -4.67
N TYR A 23 -3.00 7.46 -3.95
CA TYR A 23 -3.04 8.91 -4.12
C TYR A 23 -1.77 9.55 -3.58
N ALA A 24 -1.38 9.17 -2.35
CA ALA A 24 -0.10 9.59 -1.77
C ALA A 24 1.09 9.05 -2.59
N GLN A 25 1.05 7.78 -3.01
CA GLN A 25 2.14 7.17 -3.78
C GLN A 25 2.41 7.90 -5.10
N LYS A 26 1.38 8.28 -5.86
CA LYS A 26 1.53 8.98 -7.14
C LYS A 26 2.30 10.29 -6.97
N ARG A 27 1.99 11.05 -5.92
CA ARG A 27 2.64 12.35 -5.62
C ARG A 27 4.10 12.18 -5.18
N LEU A 28 4.39 11.11 -4.45
CA LEU A 28 5.75 10.82 -3.99
C LEU A 28 6.65 10.34 -5.14
N VAL A 29 6.16 9.47 -6.02
CA VAL A 29 6.95 8.84 -7.09
C VAL A 29 7.13 9.76 -8.30
N MET A 30 6.15 10.62 -8.60
CA MET A 30 6.23 11.49 -9.78
C MET A 30 7.46 12.42 -9.72
N GLN A 31 8.30 12.32 -10.74
CA GLN A 31 9.46 13.18 -10.98
C GLN A 31 9.06 14.26 -12.00
N ASP A 32 9.64 15.45 -11.87
CA ASP A 32 9.49 16.50 -12.87
C ASP A 32 10.13 16.05 -14.20
N LYS A 33 9.44 16.27 -15.32
CA LYS A 33 9.89 15.79 -16.64
C LYS A 33 11.21 16.44 -17.11
N ASN A 34 11.51 17.64 -16.61
CA ASN A 34 12.77 18.33 -16.89
C ASN A 34 13.99 17.66 -16.26
N LYS A 35 13.80 16.72 -15.31
CA LYS A 35 14.88 15.95 -14.68
C LYS A 35 15.16 14.63 -15.39
N TYR A 36 14.54 14.39 -16.55
CA TYR A 36 14.76 13.24 -17.43
C TYR A 36 14.81 11.91 -16.66
N SER A 37 15.89 11.14 -16.82
CA SER A 37 16.05 9.79 -16.25
C SER A 37 16.61 9.78 -14.83
N THR A 38 16.67 10.90 -14.12
CA THR A 38 17.20 10.91 -12.76
C THR A 38 16.29 10.12 -11.82
N PRO A 39 16.82 9.13 -11.07
CA PRO A 39 16.01 8.35 -10.14
C PRO A 39 15.56 9.21 -8.97
N LYS A 40 14.30 9.00 -8.53
CA LYS A 40 13.73 9.66 -7.36
C LYS A 40 13.65 8.67 -6.20
N TYR A 41 14.64 8.72 -5.32
CA TYR A 41 14.66 7.84 -4.15
C TYR A 41 13.68 8.30 -3.07
N ARG A 42 13.05 7.34 -2.41
CA ARG A 42 12.21 7.54 -1.23
C ARG A 42 12.57 6.56 -0.12
N MET A 43 12.45 7.03 1.12
CA MET A 43 12.54 6.18 2.29
C MET A 43 11.17 5.57 2.58
N ILE A 44 11.07 4.24 2.48
CA ILE A 44 9.88 3.48 2.85
C ILE A 44 10.08 2.99 4.28
N VAL A 45 9.27 3.47 5.21
CA VAL A 45 9.23 2.99 6.59
C VAL A 45 7.91 2.26 6.81
N ARG A 46 7.99 1.02 7.30
CA ARG A 46 6.83 0.20 7.66
C ARG A 46 7.00 -0.31 9.09
N VAL A 47 6.08 0.07 9.96
CA VAL A 47 6.01 -0.45 11.31
C VAL A 47 5.12 -1.69 11.29
N THR A 48 5.66 -2.81 11.75
CA THR A 48 4.89 -4.03 12.01
C THR A 48 4.76 -4.23 13.51
N ASN A 49 3.95 -5.20 13.95
CA ASN A 49 3.68 -5.41 15.37
C ASN A 49 4.93 -5.81 16.19
N ARG A 50 6.02 -6.21 15.55
CA ARG A 50 7.24 -6.68 16.22
C ARG A 50 8.50 -5.99 15.71
N ASP A 51 8.51 -5.51 14.46
CA ASP A 51 9.70 -4.95 13.82
C ASP A 51 9.41 -3.67 13.05
N ILE A 52 10.44 -2.86 12.86
CA ILE A 52 10.46 -1.68 11.99
C ILE A 52 11.28 -2.01 10.73
N ILE A 53 10.66 -1.90 9.57
CA ILE A 53 11.30 -2.19 8.27
C ILE A 53 11.55 -0.87 7.54
N CYS A 54 12.81 -0.61 7.17
CA CYS A 54 13.21 0.55 6.38
C CYS A 54 13.83 0.11 5.04
N GLN A 55 13.42 0.74 3.94
CA GLN A 55 13.95 0.48 2.59
C GLN A 55 14.14 1.78 1.83
N ILE A 56 15.15 1.81 0.95
CA ILE A 56 15.32 2.88 -0.05
C ILE A 56 14.88 2.31 -1.40
N ALA A 57 13.98 3.02 -2.07
CA ALA A 57 13.44 2.65 -3.38
C ALA A 57 13.41 3.86 -4.30
#